data_AF-A0A2V9CBF4-F1
#
_entry.id   AF-A0A2V9CBF4-F1
#
_cell.length_a   1.000
_cell.length_b   1.000
_cell.length_c   1.000
_cell.angle_alpha   90.00
_cell.angle_beta   90.00
_cell.angle_gamma   90.00
#
_symmetry.space_group_name_H-M   'P 1'
#
loop_
_entity.id
_entity.type
_entity.pdbx_description
1 polymer ?
#
loop_
_entity_poly.entity_id
_entity_poly.type
_entity_poly.pdbx_seq_one_letter_code
_entity_poly.pdbx_strand_id
1 'polypeptide(L)'
;MTDSFVQWLFGIDLWLVGAAHFVILFASFQVPYRLGWKQDLQQLIPFNRKLLWVQSGFTVLTIIAFGTLTLVLHAELLRGERAALGLASFIGIYWTTRILVDALYFSHEDWPKGTAFVVGHVLLTLLFSMLAASYLGLFIWHVWIRPNR
;
A
#
# COMPACT_ATOMS: atom_id res chain seq x y z
N MET A 1 4.14 -19.54 25.08
CA MET A 1 4.92 -18.28 25.13
C MET A 1 5.13 -17.66 23.75
N THR A 2 5.44 -18.46 22.72
CA THR A 2 5.67 -17.98 21.34
C THR A 2 4.49 -17.25 20.71
N ASP A 3 3.25 -17.69 20.95
CA ASP A 3 2.07 -17.07 20.32
C ASP A 3 1.74 -15.68 20.86
N SER A 4 1.96 -15.44 22.16
CA SER A 4 1.77 -14.12 22.76
C SER A 4 2.79 -13.11 22.24
N PHE A 5 4.04 -13.53 22.00
CA PHE A 5 5.06 -12.69 21.40
C PHE A 5 4.73 -12.34 19.94
N VAL A 6 4.31 -13.31 19.14
CA VAL A 6 3.94 -13.07 17.73
C VAL A 6 2.72 -12.15 17.62
N GLN A 7 1.71 -12.31 18.49
CA GLN A 7 0.58 -11.37 18.57
C GLN A 7 1.05 -9.96 18.91
N TRP A 8 1.96 -9.81 19.87
CA TRP A 8 2.49 -8.50 20.22
C TRP A 8 3.21 -7.84 19.04
N LEU A 9 4.03 -8.60 18.29
CA LEU A 9 4.69 -8.11 17.07
C LEU A 9 3.68 -7.64 16.02
N PHE A 10 2.67 -8.46 15.71
CA PHE A 10 1.61 -8.06 14.77
C PHE A 10 0.80 -6.86 15.26
N GLY A 11 0.60 -6.73 16.58
CA GLY A 11 -0.06 -5.57 17.16
C GLY A 11 0.69 -4.27 16.86
N ILE A 12 2.01 -4.25 17.04
CA ILE A 12 2.85 -3.09 16.70
C ILE A 12 2.89 -2.87 15.19
N ASP A 13 3.10 -3.94 14.42
CA ASP A 13 3.15 -3.89 12.96
C ASP A 13 1.88 -3.24 12.39
N LEU A 14 0.69 -3.64 12.85
CA LEU A 14 -0.58 -3.07 12.38
C LEU A 14 -0.72 -1.56 12.64
N TRP A 15 -0.17 -1.04 13.74
CA TRP A 15 -0.10 0.40 13.96
C TRP A 15 0.82 1.08 12.95
N LEU A 16 1.99 0.49 12.70
CA LEU A 16 2.97 1.01 11.75
C LEU A 16 2.46 0.97 10.32
N VAL A 17 1.90 -0.16 9.86
CA VAL A 17 1.35 -0.27 8.51
C VAL A 17 0.07 0.54 8.33
N GLY A 18 -0.77 0.66 9.37
CA GLY A 18 -1.91 1.57 9.34
C GLY A 18 -1.48 3.03 9.14
N ALA A 19 -0.45 3.48 9.86
CA ALA A 19 0.12 4.82 9.71
C ALA A 19 0.85 5.01 8.36
N ALA A 20 1.55 3.97 7.87
CA ALA A 20 2.30 3.99 6.62
C ALA A 20 1.41 4.31 5.40
N HIS A 21 0.14 3.92 5.41
CA HIS A 21 -0.81 4.31 4.36
C HIS A 21 -0.93 5.82 4.22
N PHE A 22 -0.94 6.55 5.34
CA PHE A 22 -1.01 8.01 5.33
C PHE A 22 0.32 8.64 4.91
N VAL A 23 1.46 7.97 5.15
CA VAL A 23 2.77 8.39 4.63
C VAL A 23 2.77 8.38 3.10
N ILE A 24 2.15 7.38 2.47
CA ILE A 24 2.02 7.30 1.00
C ILE A 24 1.30 8.52 0.43
N LEU A 25 0.31 9.07 1.15
CA LEU A 25 -0.45 10.25 0.70
C LEU A 25 0.43 11.49 0.51
N PHE A 26 1.49 11.64 1.32
CA PHE A 26 2.45 12.72 1.12
C PHE A 26 3.19 12.56 -0.20
N ALA A 27 3.60 11.34 -0.56
CA ALA A 27 4.20 11.06 -1.86
C ALA A 27 3.19 11.33 -2.99
N SER A 28 1.95 10.84 -2.86
CA SER A 28 0.88 11.08 -3.85
C SER A 28 0.60 12.56 -4.08
N PHE A 29 0.64 13.39 -3.03
CA PHE A 29 0.44 14.84 -3.15
C PHE A 29 1.62 15.55 -3.84
N GLN A 30 2.84 15.07 -3.66
CA GLN A 30 4.04 15.69 -4.24
C GLN A 30 4.23 15.35 -5.73
N VAL A 31 3.77 14.17 -6.17
CA VAL A 31 3.98 13.66 -7.53
C VAL A 31 3.51 14.63 -8.63
N PRO A 32 2.29 15.21 -8.60
CA PRO A 32 1.84 16.11 -9.66
C PRO A 32 2.75 17.33 -9.85
N TYR A 33 3.34 17.85 -8.78
CA TYR A 33 4.25 18.98 -8.83
C TYR A 33 5.64 18.55 -9.31
N ARG A 34 6.20 17.48 -8.72
CA ARG A 34 7.54 16.97 -9.04
C ARG A 34 7.68 16.50 -10.48
N LEU A 35 6.59 15.98 -11.06
CA LEU A 35 6.56 15.49 -12.44
C LEU A 35 5.99 16.52 -13.43
N GLY A 36 5.71 17.77 -13.03
CA GLY A 36 5.25 18.79 -13.97
C GLY A 36 3.89 18.48 -14.63
N TRP A 37 3.00 17.75 -13.94
CA TRP A 37 1.73 17.27 -14.53
C TRP A 37 0.85 18.40 -15.05
N LYS A 38 0.97 19.61 -14.51
CA LYS A 38 0.22 20.77 -15.01
C LYS A 38 0.52 21.05 -16.47
N GLN A 39 1.77 20.93 -16.90
CA GLN A 39 2.21 21.15 -18.28
C GLN A 39 1.99 19.89 -19.13
N ASP A 40 2.38 18.72 -18.63
CA ASP A 40 2.35 17.49 -19.42
C ASP A 40 0.91 17.03 -19.73
N LEU A 41 0.01 17.09 -18.74
CA LEU A 41 -1.38 16.66 -18.93
C LEU A 41 -2.21 17.64 -19.77
N GLN A 42 -1.73 18.85 -20.04
CA GLN A 42 -2.40 19.79 -20.96
C GLN A 42 -2.34 19.33 -22.41
N GLN A 43 -1.33 18.54 -22.78
CA GLN A 43 -1.16 17.99 -24.12
C GLN A 43 -2.18 16.89 -24.43
N LEU A 44 -2.80 16.31 -23.40
CA LEU A 44 -3.84 15.30 -23.53
C LEU A 44 -5.20 15.92 -23.85
N ILE A 45 -6.02 15.20 -24.61
CA ILE A 45 -7.44 15.55 -24.78
C ILE A 45 -8.14 15.63 -23.41
N PRO A 46 -9.16 16.50 -23.25
CA PRO A 46 -9.78 16.76 -21.94
C PRO A 46 -10.29 15.50 -21.22
N PHE A 47 -10.79 14.51 -21.97
CA PHE A 47 -11.28 13.26 -21.41
C PHE A 47 -10.16 12.45 -20.73
N ASN A 48 -9.03 12.23 -21.42
CA ASN A 48 -7.90 11.45 -20.88
C ASN A 48 -7.31 12.08 -19.63
N ARG A 49 -7.22 13.42 -19.59
CA ARG A 49 -6.79 14.15 -18.40
C ARG A 49 -7.75 13.93 -17.23
N LYS A 50 -9.07 14.01 -17.45
CA LYS A 50 -10.08 13.74 -16.41
C LYS A 50 -10.02 12.30 -15.92
N LEU A 51 -9.85 11.34 -16.84
CA LEU A 51 -9.74 9.93 -16.51
C LEU A 51 -8.57 9.67 -15.56
N LEU A 52 -7.39 10.24 -15.83
CA LEU A 52 -6.22 10.14 -14.95
C LEU A 52 -6.51 10.70 -13.55
N TRP A 53 -7.16 11.86 -13.45
CA TRP A 53 -7.52 12.45 -12.15
C TRP A 53 -8.54 11.62 -11.37
N VAL A 54 -9.54 11.03 -12.05
CA VAL A 54 -10.53 10.15 -11.41
C VAL A 54 -9.87 8.89 -10.86
N GLN A 55 -9.04 8.23 -11.66
CA GLN A 55 -8.32 7.03 -11.23
C GLN A 55 -7.33 7.31 -10.08
N SER A 56 -6.65 8.46 -10.14
CA SER A 56 -5.77 8.93 -9.05
C SER A 56 -6.57 9.20 -7.77
N GLY A 57 -7.74 9.84 -7.89
CA GLY A 57 -8.64 10.11 -6.76
C GLY A 57 -9.15 8.83 -6.09
N PHE A 58 -9.56 7.84 -6.88
CA PHE A 58 -9.95 6.53 -6.33
C PHE A 58 -8.78 5.82 -5.66
N THR A 59 -7.58 5.88 -6.25
CA THR A 59 -6.37 5.30 -5.63
C THR A 59 -6.10 5.92 -4.26
N VAL A 60 -6.15 7.26 -4.15
CA VAL A 60 -5.97 7.97 -2.87
C VAL A 60 -7.04 7.57 -1.86
N LEU A 61 -8.31 7.51 -2.27
CA LEU A 61 -9.41 7.09 -1.41
C LEU A 61 -9.22 5.66 -0.90
N THR A 62 -8.78 4.73 -1.75
CA THR A 62 -8.49 3.35 -1.36
C THR A 62 -7.37 3.29 -0.33
N ILE A 63 -6.29 4.06 -0.50
CA ILE A 63 -5.18 4.11 0.47
C ILE A 63 -5.65 4.63 1.83
N ILE A 64 -6.47 5.70 1.85
CA ILE A 64 -7.09 6.23 3.06
C ILE A 64 -7.97 5.16 3.73
N ALA A 65 -8.78 4.44 2.95
CA ALA A 65 -9.65 3.40 3.47
C ALA A 65 -8.83 2.25 4.09
N PHE A 66 -7.76 1.80 3.43
CA PHE A 66 -6.89 0.75 3.98
C PHE A 66 -6.23 1.16 5.29
N GLY A 67 -5.63 2.35 5.35
CA GLY A 67 -5.04 2.86 6.59
C GLY A 67 -6.08 2.99 7.70
N THR A 68 -7.20 3.65 7.42
CA THR A 68 -8.27 3.87 8.40
C THR A 68 -8.86 2.56 8.90
N LEU A 69 -9.21 1.64 8.01
CA LEU A 69 -9.80 0.35 8.40
C LEU A 69 -8.80 -0.53 9.16
N THR A 70 -7.50 -0.45 8.83
CA THR A 70 -6.47 -1.17 9.61
C THR A 70 -6.41 -0.67 11.06
N LEU A 71 -6.51 0.65 11.26
CA LEU A 71 -6.46 1.25 12.60
C LEU A 71 -7.77 1.04 13.37
N VAL A 72 -8.92 1.17 12.70
CA VAL A 72 -10.24 0.99 13.32
C VAL A 72 -10.49 -0.47 13.68
N LEU A 73 -10.14 -1.40 12.79
CA LEU A 73 -10.34 -2.84 12.98
C LEU A 73 -9.09 -3.53 13.55
N HIS A 74 -8.23 -2.78 14.23
CA HIS A 74 -6.93 -3.28 14.73
C HIS A 74 -7.10 -4.51 15.63
N ALA A 75 -8.06 -4.44 16.56
CA ALA A 75 -8.32 -5.53 17.50
C ALA A 75 -8.89 -6.77 16.79
N GLU A 76 -9.80 -6.58 15.83
CA GLU A 76 -10.44 -7.63 15.03
C GLU A 76 -9.43 -8.32 14.10
N LEU A 77 -8.52 -7.54 13.50
CA LEU A 77 -7.37 -8.03 12.72
C LEU A 77 -6.46 -8.90 13.58
N LEU A 78 -6.12 -8.44 14.79
CA LEU A 78 -5.24 -9.17 15.70
C LEU A 78 -5.90 -10.42 16.30
N ARG A 79 -7.21 -10.39 16.51
CA ARG A 79 -7.99 -11.57 16.93
C ARG A 79 -8.14 -12.58 15.80
N GLY A 80 -8.07 -12.13 14.55
CA GLY A 80 -8.23 -12.96 13.36
C GLY A 80 -9.68 -13.20 13.00
N GLU A 81 -10.54 -12.20 13.18
CA GLU A 81 -11.94 -12.29 12.76
C GLU A 81 -12.04 -12.45 11.24
N ARG A 82 -13.00 -13.26 10.77
CA ARG A 82 -13.05 -13.69 9.35
C ARG A 82 -13.13 -12.52 8.38
N ALA A 83 -13.94 -11.50 8.68
CA ALA A 83 -14.07 -10.32 7.83
C ALA A 83 -12.79 -9.47 7.83
N ALA A 84 -12.15 -9.31 8.99
CA ALA A 84 -10.89 -8.58 9.13
C ALA A 84 -9.75 -9.29 8.38
N LEU A 85 -9.68 -10.63 8.44
CA LEU A 85 -8.72 -11.41 7.65
C LEU A 85 -8.99 -11.35 6.15
N GLY A 86 -10.27 -11.29 5.73
CA GLY A 86 -10.65 -11.04 4.34
C GLY A 86 -10.18 -9.66 3.86
N LEU A 87 -10.28 -8.63 4.71
CA LEU A 87 -9.74 -7.31 4.43
C LEU A 87 -8.21 -7.34 4.35
N ALA A 88 -7.53 -7.97 5.32
CA ALA A 88 -6.07 -8.09 5.32
C ALA A 88 -5.55 -8.76 4.05
N SER A 89 -6.12 -9.90 3.66
CA SER A 89 -5.70 -10.60 2.44
C SER A 89 -5.93 -9.74 1.19
N PHE A 90 -7.05 -9.03 1.11
CA PHE A 90 -7.32 -8.10 0.02
C PHE A 90 -6.28 -6.98 -0.06
N ILE A 91 -5.95 -6.34 1.07
CA ILE A 91 -4.92 -5.29 1.12
C ILE A 91 -3.55 -5.85 0.72
N GLY A 92 -3.19 -7.03 1.23
CA GLY A 92 -1.94 -7.71 0.88
C GLY A 92 -1.83 -8.02 -0.62
N ILE A 93 -2.90 -8.52 -1.23
CA ILE A 93 -2.98 -8.77 -2.68
C ILE A 93 -2.88 -7.47 -3.48
N TYR A 94 -3.56 -6.41 -3.04
CA TYR A 94 -3.48 -5.10 -3.70
C TYR A 94 -2.03 -4.60 -3.76
N TRP A 95 -1.32 -4.59 -2.63
CA TRP A 95 0.06 -4.10 -2.58
C TRP A 95 1.02 -5.01 -3.35
N THR A 96 0.82 -6.33 -3.29
CA THR A 96 1.58 -7.28 -4.12
C THR A 96 1.37 -7.00 -5.60
N THR A 97 0.12 -6.79 -6.01
CA THR A 97 -0.23 -6.45 -7.41
C THR A 97 0.41 -5.13 -7.82
N ARG A 98 0.42 -4.12 -6.94
CA ARG A 98 1.06 -2.83 -7.19
C ARG A 98 2.56 -2.98 -7.45
N ILE A 99 3.26 -3.84 -6.72
CA ILE A 99 4.69 -4.15 -6.91
C ILE A 99 4.91 -4.90 -8.23
N LEU A 100 4.07 -5.90 -8.52
CA LEU A 100 4.19 -6.67 -9.76
C LEU A 100 3.95 -5.80 -11.00
N VAL A 101 2.96 -4.91 -10.96
CA VAL A 101 2.75 -3.92 -12.03
C VAL A 101 3.97 -3.01 -12.16
N ASP A 102 4.52 -2.54 -11.05
CA ASP A 102 5.75 -1.73 -11.05
C ASP A 102 6.92 -2.43 -11.75
N ALA A 103 7.14 -3.70 -11.42
CA ALA A 103 8.29 -4.47 -11.88
C ALA A 103 8.13 -5.07 -13.28
N LEU A 104 6.90 -5.43 -13.68
CA LEU A 104 6.64 -6.17 -14.92
C LEU A 104 6.09 -5.29 -16.04
N TYR A 105 5.42 -4.18 -15.71
CA TYR A 105 4.79 -3.30 -16.71
C TYR A 105 5.66 -2.07 -17.03
N PHE A 106 6.26 -1.43 -16.03
CA PHE A 106 7.08 -0.24 -16.24
C PHE A 106 8.53 -0.60 -16.55
N SER A 107 9.05 -0.09 -17.66
CA SER A 107 10.46 -0.23 -17.99
C SER A 107 11.29 0.82 -17.25
N HIS A 108 12.59 0.57 -17.06
CA HIS A 108 13.49 1.55 -16.43
C HIS A 108 13.60 2.86 -17.24
N GLU A 109 13.31 2.80 -18.54
CA GLU A 109 13.36 3.96 -19.45
C GLU A 109 12.18 4.91 -19.25
N ASP A 110 11.06 4.41 -18.71
CA ASP A 110 9.85 5.20 -18.43
C ASP A 110 9.99 6.07 -17.17
N TRP A 111 11.00 5.80 -16.34
CA TRP A 111 11.18 6.50 -15.06
C TRP A 111 11.93 7.83 -15.22
N PRO A 112 11.47 8.90 -14.53
CA PRO A 112 12.18 10.17 -14.52
C PRO A 112 13.59 10.02 -13.94
N LYS A 113 14.57 10.57 -14.66
CA LYS A 113 15.98 10.50 -14.26
C LYS A 113 16.27 11.44 -13.09
N GLY A 114 17.22 11.03 -12.24
CA GLY A 114 17.74 11.84 -11.16
C GLY A 114 17.67 11.14 -9.80
N THR A 115 18.65 11.41 -8.93
CA THR A 115 18.83 10.71 -7.66
C THR A 115 17.59 10.77 -6.76
N ALA A 116 16.88 11.91 -6.74
CA ALA A 116 15.67 12.06 -5.93
C ALA A 116 14.54 11.11 -6.36
N PHE A 117 14.37 10.88 -7.67
CA PHE A 117 13.35 9.99 -8.20
C PHE A 117 13.71 8.52 -7.96
N VAL A 118 14.98 8.17 -8.10
CA VAL A 118 15.48 6.81 -7.77
C VAL A 118 15.27 6.50 -6.28
N VAL A 119 15.67 7.42 -5.39
CA VAL A 119 15.47 7.25 -3.95
C VAL A 119 13.99 7.16 -3.61
N GLY A 120 13.15 8.04 -4.17
CA GLY A 120 11.71 8.02 -3.95
C GLY A 120 11.05 6.72 -4.41
N HIS A 121 11.46 6.20 -5.58
CA HIS A 121 10.99 4.93 -6.11
C HIS A 121 11.39 3.76 -5.20
N VAL A 122 12.67 3.66 -4.80
CA VAL A 122 13.14 2.61 -3.88
C VAL A 122 12.38 2.65 -2.55
N LEU A 123 12.21 3.85 -1.97
CA LEU A 123 11.48 4.01 -0.70
C LEU A 123 10.01 3.60 -0.83
N LEU A 124 9.33 3.97 -1.92
CA LEU A 124 7.94 3.57 -2.16
C LEU A 124 7.83 2.06 -2.38
N THR A 125 8.72 1.45 -3.15
CA THR A 125 8.70 0.01 -3.39
C THR A 125 8.96 -0.77 -2.10
N LEU A 126 9.93 -0.35 -1.27
CA LEU A 126 10.15 -0.93 0.06
C LEU A 126 8.91 -0.80 0.95
N LEU A 127 8.25 0.37 0.92
CA LEU A 127 7.03 0.59 1.68
C LEU A 127 5.89 -0.34 1.23
N PHE A 128 5.69 -0.49 -0.08
CA PHE A 128 4.69 -1.43 -0.62
C PHE A 128 5.02 -2.88 -0.28
N SER A 129 6.31 -3.26 -0.33
CA SER A 129 6.75 -4.60 0.06
C SER A 129 6.50 -4.88 1.53
N MET A 130 6.76 -3.91 2.41
CA MET A 130 6.45 -4.00 3.83
C MET A 130 4.95 -4.20 4.04
N LEU A 131 4.11 -3.38 3.40
CA LEU A 131 2.66 -3.50 3.51
C LEU A 131 2.18 -4.88 3.05
N ALA A 132 2.60 -5.33 1.87
CA ALA A 132 2.26 -6.65 1.34
C ALA A 132 2.66 -7.78 2.31
N ALA A 133 3.90 -7.74 2.81
CA ALA A 133 4.44 -8.74 3.72
C ALA A 133 3.68 -8.77 5.06
N SER A 134 3.38 -7.62 5.64
CA SER A 134 2.65 -7.51 6.91
C SER A 134 1.24 -8.10 6.82
N TYR A 135 0.45 -7.70 5.81
CA TYR A 135 -0.93 -8.18 5.69
C TYR A 135 -1.02 -9.65 5.28
N LEU A 136 -0.20 -10.10 4.32
CA LEU A 136 -0.16 -11.51 3.93
C LEU A 136 0.41 -12.37 5.06
N GLY A 137 1.42 -11.88 5.77
CA GLY A 137 2.01 -12.53 6.93
C GLY A 137 0.99 -12.71 8.06
N LEU A 138 0.21 -11.66 8.38
CA LEU A 138 -0.87 -11.74 9.36
C LEU A 138 -1.92 -12.79 8.95
N PHE A 139 -2.36 -12.75 7.68
CA PHE A 139 -3.32 -13.71 7.16
C PHE A 139 -2.80 -15.15 7.23
N ILE A 140 -1.57 -15.39 6.76
CA ILE A 140 -0.94 -16.72 6.77
C ILE A 140 -0.78 -17.23 8.20
N TRP A 141 -0.34 -16.36 9.12
CA TRP A 141 -0.17 -16.73 10.51
C TRP A 141 -1.49 -17.17 11.15
N HIS A 142 -2.59 -16.42 10.95
CA HIS A 142 -3.90 -16.79 11.49
C HIS A 142 -4.51 -18.04 10.85
N VAL A 143 -4.34 -18.23 9.54
CA VAL A 143 -5.03 -19.31 8.81
C VAL A 143 -4.26 -20.63 8.85
N TRP A 144 -2.92 -20.58 8.79
CA TRP A 144 -2.10 -21.78 8.60
C TRP A 144 -1.23 -22.12 9.81
N ILE A 145 -0.72 -21.12 10.54
CA ILE A 145 0.28 -21.37 11.58
C ILE A 145 -0.39 -21.53 12.95
N ARG A 146 -1.26 -20.59 13.32
CA ARG A 146 -1.91 -20.56 14.63
C ARG A 146 -2.87 -21.74 14.87
N PRO A 147 -3.68 -22.21 13.90
CA PRO A 147 -4.58 -23.35 14.14
C PRO A 147 -3.85 -24.70 14.29
N ASN A 148 -2.59 -24.77 13.85
CA ASN A 148 -1.75 -25.97 13.87
C ASN A 148 -0.79 -25.99 15.08
N ARG A 149 -0.98 -25.11 16.07
CA ARG A 149 -0.26 -25.06 17.36
C ARG A 149 -1.20 -25.33 18.51
#